data_AF-A0A1F4XMZ6-F1
#
_entry.id   AF-A0A1F4XMZ6-F1
#
_cell.length_a   1.000
_cell.length_b   1.000
_cell.length_c   1.000
_cell.angle_alpha   90.00
_cell.angle_beta   90.00
_cell.angle_gamma   90.00
#
_symmetry.space_group_name_H-M   'P 1'
#
loop_
_entity.id
_entity.type
_entity.pdbx_description
1 polymer ?
#
loop_
_entity_poly.entity_id
_entity_poly.type
_entity_poly.pdbx_seq_one_letter_code
_entity_poly.pdbx_strand_id
1 'polypeptide(L)' 'MSQDRLIKLQCQKCKRINYWSSKNKKLVERKIELKKYCKWCRAQTVHKESKK' A
#
# COMPACT_ATOMS: atom_id res chain seq x y z
N MET A 1 -13.77 15.68 7.97
CA MET A 1 -13.98 14.27 7.56
C MET A 1 -12.63 13.55 7.58
N SER A 2 -12.31 12.80 8.65
CA SER A 2 -10.99 12.15 8.77
C SER A 2 -10.90 10.91 7.88
N GLN A 3 -9.85 10.84 7.07
CA GLN A 3 -9.52 9.66 6.26
C GLN A 3 -8.74 8.63 7.10
N ASP A 4 -9.29 8.23 8.26
CA ASP A 4 -8.58 7.37 9.22
C ASP A 4 -8.33 5.95 8.71
N ARG A 5 -9.14 5.53 7.73
CA ARG A 5 -9.05 4.22 7.08
C ARG A 5 -8.13 4.22 5.87
N LEU A 6 -7.68 5.36 5.37
CA LEU A 6 -6.88 5.42 4.16
C LEU A 6 -5.44 4.96 4.43
N ILE A 7 -4.96 4.01 3.62
CA ILE A 7 -3.62 3.46 3.67
C ILE A 7 -2.92 3.64 2.33
N LYS A 8 -1.60 3.87 2.38
CA LYS A 8 -0.74 4.00 1.21
C LYS A 8 -0.05 2.67 0.94
N LEU A 9 -0.02 2.23 -0.30
CA LEU A 9 0.73 1.05 -0.72
C LEU A 9 1.97 1.50 -1.49
N GLN A 10 3.12 1.26 -0.88
CA GLN A 10 4.42 1.63 -1.38
C GLN A 10 5.08 0.43 -2.07
N CYS A 11 5.55 0.63 -3.30
CA CYS A 11 6.33 -0.37 -4.02
C CYS A 11 7.67 -0.60 -3.32
N GLN A 12 8.06 -1.86 -3.12
CA GLN A 12 9.33 -2.21 -2.48
C GLN A 12 10.56 -1.83 -3.32
N LYS A 13 10.46 -1.85 -4.66
CA LYS A 13 11.59 -1.56 -5.56
C LYS A 13 11.84 -0.06 -5.73
N CYS A 14 10.82 0.71 -6.13
CA CYS A 14 10.98 2.14 -6.40
C CYS A 14 10.63 3.04 -5.20
N LYS A 15 10.17 2.47 -4.08
CA LYS A 15 9.71 3.20 -2.88
C LYS A 15 8.61 4.24 -3.15
N ARG A 16 7.97 4.21 -4.33
CA ARG A 16 6.87 5.11 -4.68
C ARG A 16 5.54 4.55 -4.20
N ILE A 17 4.66 5.46 -3.79
CA ILE A 17 3.28 5.16 -3.46
C ILE A 17 2.49 5.14 -4.76
N ASN A 18 2.03 3.96 -5.17
CA ASN A 18 1.29 3.78 -6.42
C ASN A 18 -0.20 3.57 -6.19
N TYR A 19 -0.57 3.08 -5.01
CA TYR A 19 -1.96 2.74 -4.71
C TYR A 19 -2.37 3.30 -3.35
N TRP A 20 -3.64 3.68 -3.31
CA TRP A 20 -4.34 4.07 -2.10
C TRP A 20 -5.42 3.04 -1.87
N SER A 21 -5.50 2.52 -0.65
CA SER A 21 -6.54 1.57 -0.27
C SER A 21 -7.12 1.99 1.07
N SER A 22 -8.21 1.36 1.47
CA SER A 22 -8.78 1.56 2.79
C SER A 22 -8.62 0.28 3.60
N LYS A 23 -8.18 0.41 4.84
CA LYS A 23 -8.15 -0.69 5.80
C LYS A 23 -8.82 -0.29 7.10
N ASN A 24 -9.57 -1.23 7.66
CA ASN A 24 -10.07 -1.08 9.01
C ASN A 24 -8.99 -1.49 10.01
N LYS A 25 -8.29 -0.50 10.58
CA LYS A 25 -7.19 -0.71 11.54
C LYS A 25 -7.60 -1.54 12.77
N LYS A 26 -8.90 -1.54 13.13
CA LYS A 26 -9.44 -2.32 14.27
C LYS A 26 -9.57 -3.82 14.00
N LEU A 27 -9.76 -4.23 12.74
CA LEU A 27 -9.98 -5.64 12.38
C LEU A 27 -8.73 -6.29 11.77
N VAL A 28 -7.88 -5.48 11.14
CA VAL A 28 -6.70 -5.97 10.41
C VAL A 28 -5.45 -5.30 10.95
N GLU A 29 -4.84 -5.93 11.95
CA GLU A 29 -3.59 -5.48 12.58
C GLU A 29 -2.36 -5.84 11.75
N ARG A 30 -2.45 -6.90 10.92
CA ARG A 30 -1.35 -7.31 10.04
C ARG A 30 -1.02 -6.25 8.99
N LYS A 31 0.28 -6.14 8.68
CA LYS A 31 0.77 -5.33 7.56
C LYS A 31 0.31 -5.97 6.26
N ILE A 32 -0.33 -5.19 5.39
CA ILE A 32 -0.78 -5.68 4.09
C ILE A 32 0.41 -5.64 3.12
N GLU A 33 0.70 -6.79 2.52
CA GLU A 33 1.66 -6.91 1.42
C GLU A 33 0.93 -7.50 0.21
N LEU A 34 0.87 -6.75 -0.89
CA LEU A 34 0.16 -7.15 -2.11
C LEU A 34 1.11 -7.13 -3.29
N LYS A 35 1.13 -8.22 -4.07
CA LYS A 35 1.78 -8.23 -5.38
C LYS A 35 0.89 -7.46 -6.35
N LYS A 36 1.38 -6.31 -6.81
CA LYS A 36 0.69 -5.43 -7.77
C LYS A 36 1.68 -4.95 -8.82
N TYR A 37 1.16 -4.58 -9.98
CA TYR A 37 1.96 -3.99 -11.04
C TYR A 37 2.44 -2.59 -10.63
N CYS A 38 3.73 -2.33 -10.76
CA CYS A 38 4.29 -0.99 -10.57
C CYS A 38 4.50 -0.34 -11.95
N LYS A 39 3.76 0.75 -12.25
CA LYS A 39 3.92 1.50 -13.51
C LYS A 39 5.34 2.00 -13.75
N TRP A 40 6.07 2.30 -12.68
CA TRP A 40 7.44 2.83 -12.75
C TRP A 40 8.49 1.74 -12.99
N CYS A 41 8.34 0.58 -12.36
CA CYS A 41 9.25 -0.54 -12.56
C CYS A 41 8.87 -1.42 -13.76
N ARG A 42 7.70 -1.17 -14.37
CA ARG A 42 7.09 -1.98 -15.45
C ARG A 42 7.07 -3.48 -15.14
N ALA A 43 6.91 -3.83 -13.87
CA ALA A 43 6.95 -5.20 -13.38
C ALA A 43 5.96 -5.39 -12.22
N GLN A 44 5.54 -6.62 -11.97
CA GLN A 44 4.84 -6.97 -10.75
C GLN A 44 5.81 -7.00 -9.57
N THR A 45 5.50 -6.20 -8.56
CA THR A 45 6.33 -6.06 -7.36
C THR A 45 5.46 -6.13 -6.12
N VAL A 46 6.07 -6.54 -5.01
CA VAL A 46 5.41 -6.48 -3.70
C VAL A 46 5.27 -5.00 -3.31
N HIS A 47 4.04 -4.61 -3.02
CA HIS A 47 3.70 -3.32 -2.45
C HIS A 47 3.38 -3.53 -0.97
N LYS A 48 4.08 -2.83 -0.09
CA LYS A 48 3.88 -2.87 1.35
C LYS A 48 3.06 -1.68 1.81
N GLU A 49 2.25 -1.89 2.82
CA GLU A 49 1.55 -0.80 3.50
C GLU A 49 2.56 0.17 4.13
N SER A 50 2.55 1.42 3.67
CA SER A 50 3.20 2.52 4.37
C SER A 50 2.18 3.15 5.31
N LYS A 51 2.54 3.22 6.59
CA LYS A 51 1.81 4.08 7.52
C LYS A 51 1.98 5.54 7.08
N LYS A 52 0.96 6.33 7.39
CA LYS A 52 1.04 7.79 7.30
C LYS A 52 2.12 8.30 8.26
#